data_AF-F4BTK9-F1
#
_entry.id   AF-F4BTK9-F1
#
_cell.length_a   1.000
_cell.length_b   1.000
_cell.length_c   1.000
_cell.angle_alpha   90.00
_cell.angle_beta   90.00
_cell.angle_gamma   90.00
#
_symmetry.space_group_name_H-M   'P 1'
#
loop_
_entity.id
_entity.type
_entity.pdbx_description
1 polymer ?
#
loop_
_entity_poly.entity_id
_entity_poly.type
_entity_poly.pdbx_seq_one_letter_code
_entity_poly.pdbx_strand_id
1 'polypeptide(L)'
;MIEIDGSFGEGGGQIVRTAVALCAVTGKSVHISKIRQGRPKPGLAAQHAHAIAALASICQAKTSGISPGSSEISFSPGEIQGGSYEISIGTAGSATLLLQCLLPALLRANTPTTLSVQGGTDVQWSPTVDYFQNVFLPALQRFGAKASLKLEKRGYYPHGQGNVVCSIEPSELQAAHLESTGVRNASGDRSEMEISGISHCSNLPENVAKRQADAAAGALLEAGFEANIALEVLRLPSTGSGITLWSDSPRVHIGASSLGKRGLPAERVGKSAAEELALELASGASVDVHLADQLIPYLALAGGSYSTREISLHTSTNIWTAEHFLERKISISQKDISGKEVMVLEA
;
A
#
# COMPACT_ATOMS: atom_id res chain seq x y z
N MET A 1 -13.88 -16.91 -18.67
CA MET A 1 -14.24 -15.81 -17.76
C MET A 1 -14.00 -16.32 -16.35
N ILE A 2 -13.28 -15.57 -15.53
CA ILE A 2 -12.96 -15.91 -14.14
C ILE A 2 -14.13 -15.50 -13.25
N GLU A 3 -14.46 -16.32 -12.27
CA GLU A 3 -15.51 -16.05 -11.28
C GLU A 3 -14.86 -15.82 -9.91
N ILE A 4 -15.22 -14.71 -9.25
CA ILE A 4 -14.71 -14.37 -7.92
C ILE A 4 -15.88 -14.15 -6.97
N ASP A 5 -15.85 -14.82 -5.82
CA ASP A 5 -16.73 -14.52 -4.68
C ASP A 5 -16.12 -13.37 -3.86
N GLY A 6 -16.67 -12.17 -4.01
CA GLY A 6 -16.23 -10.95 -3.33
C GLY A 6 -16.54 -10.92 -1.82
N SER A 7 -17.13 -11.97 -1.26
CA SER A 7 -17.29 -12.18 0.18
C SER A 7 -16.20 -13.05 0.80
N PHE A 8 -15.36 -13.70 -0.02
CA PHE A 8 -14.29 -14.58 0.46
C PHE A 8 -13.26 -13.83 1.34
N GLY A 9 -12.73 -14.53 2.34
CA GLY A 9 -11.67 -14.05 3.22
C GLY A 9 -12.06 -12.78 3.96
N GLU A 10 -11.34 -11.68 3.72
CA GLU A 10 -11.61 -10.38 4.36
C GLU A 10 -12.93 -9.75 3.91
N GLY A 11 -13.50 -10.20 2.78
CA GLY A 11 -14.75 -9.68 2.21
C GLY A 11 -14.74 -8.14 2.06
N GLY A 12 -13.55 -7.59 1.79
CA GLY A 12 -13.27 -6.16 1.76
C GLY A 12 -13.29 -5.57 0.35
N GLY A 13 -12.76 -4.35 0.22
CA GLY A 13 -12.56 -3.73 -1.09
C GLY A 13 -11.34 -4.26 -1.84
N GLN A 14 -10.44 -4.95 -1.14
CA GLN A 14 -9.15 -5.37 -1.69
C GLN A 14 -9.30 -6.47 -2.74
N ILE A 15 -10.08 -7.51 -2.46
CA ILE A 15 -10.37 -8.61 -3.40
C ILE A 15 -10.85 -8.08 -4.76
N VAL A 16 -11.70 -7.04 -4.75
CA VAL A 16 -12.21 -6.42 -5.97
C VAL A 16 -11.10 -5.69 -6.72
N ARG A 17 -10.30 -4.85 -6.02
CA ARG A 17 -9.18 -4.10 -6.64
C ARG A 17 -8.14 -5.05 -7.23
N THR A 18 -7.73 -6.08 -6.48
CA THR A 18 -6.76 -7.08 -6.93
C THR A 18 -7.29 -7.85 -8.14
N ALA A 19 -8.54 -8.32 -8.10
CA ALA A 19 -9.14 -9.06 -9.20
C ALA A 19 -9.21 -8.23 -10.50
N VAL A 20 -9.64 -6.96 -10.45
CA VAL A 20 -9.70 -6.12 -11.66
C VAL A 20 -8.31 -5.73 -12.16
N ALA A 21 -7.34 -5.52 -11.26
CA ALA A 21 -5.96 -5.24 -11.64
C ALA A 21 -5.32 -6.43 -12.37
N LEU A 22 -5.45 -7.64 -11.83
CA LEU A 22 -4.95 -8.86 -12.47
C LEU A 22 -5.73 -9.21 -13.74
N CYS A 23 -7.03 -8.95 -13.78
CA CYS A 23 -7.84 -9.04 -14.99
C CYS A 23 -7.24 -8.18 -16.11
N ALA A 24 -6.97 -6.90 -15.84
CA ALA A 24 -6.36 -5.99 -16.79
C ALA A 24 -4.99 -6.46 -17.29
N VAL A 25 -4.12 -6.92 -16.39
CA VAL A 25 -2.77 -7.39 -16.74
C VAL A 25 -2.77 -8.70 -17.54
N THR A 26 -3.67 -9.62 -17.21
CA THR A 26 -3.70 -10.96 -17.83
C THR A 26 -4.58 -11.04 -19.07
N GLY A 27 -5.41 -10.04 -19.34
CA GLY A 27 -6.40 -10.05 -20.41
C GLY A 27 -7.58 -10.99 -20.17
N LYS A 28 -7.68 -11.63 -18.98
CA LYS A 28 -8.73 -12.60 -18.65
C LYS A 28 -9.92 -11.91 -17.99
N SER A 29 -11.06 -11.83 -18.69
CA SER A 29 -12.30 -11.23 -18.16
C SER A 29 -12.74 -11.86 -16.83
N VAL A 30 -13.29 -11.05 -15.93
CA VAL A 30 -13.75 -11.46 -14.59
C VAL A 30 -15.19 -11.03 -14.32
N HIS A 31 -15.95 -11.89 -13.65
CA HIS A 31 -17.17 -11.57 -12.95
C HIS A 31 -16.95 -11.70 -11.44
N ILE A 32 -17.39 -10.70 -10.67
CA ILE A 32 -17.25 -10.65 -9.22
C ILE A 32 -18.63 -10.49 -8.62
N SER A 33 -19.04 -11.43 -7.76
CA SER A 33 -20.33 -11.41 -7.07
C SER A 33 -20.16 -11.18 -5.56
N LYS A 34 -21.27 -10.97 -4.83
CA LYS A 34 -21.31 -10.83 -3.36
C LYS A 34 -20.33 -9.80 -2.80
N ILE A 35 -20.09 -8.72 -3.53
CA ILE A 35 -19.10 -7.70 -3.19
C ILE A 35 -19.41 -7.14 -1.79
N ARG A 36 -18.49 -7.35 -0.84
CA ARG A 36 -18.57 -6.83 0.53
C ARG A 36 -19.86 -7.24 1.26
N GLN A 37 -20.44 -8.40 0.94
CA GLN A 37 -21.74 -8.84 1.49
C GLN A 37 -21.77 -8.87 3.03
N GLY A 38 -20.66 -9.21 3.68
CA GLY A 38 -20.54 -9.25 5.15
C GLY A 38 -20.20 -7.91 5.82
N ARG A 39 -20.09 -6.80 5.08
CA ARG A 39 -19.72 -5.50 5.65
C ARG A 39 -20.95 -4.69 6.08
N PRO A 40 -20.82 -3.74 7.04
CA PRO A 40 -21.94 -2.88 7.46
C PRO A 40 -22.61 -2.10 6.33
N LYS A 41 -21.86 -1.78 5.27
CA LYS A 41 -22.36 -1.21 4.02
C LYS A 41 -21.94 -2.13 2.87
N PRO A 42 -22.77 -3.10 2.45
CA PRO A 42 -22.46 -4.01 1.36
C PRO A 42 -22.31 -3.33 -0.01
N GLY A 43 -21.82 -4.08 -0.99
CA GLY A 43 -21.56 -3.60 -2.34
C GLY A 43 -20.31 -2.74 -2.47
N LEU A 44 -20.05 -2.26 -3.68
CA LEU A 44 -18.96 -1.34 -3.98
C LEU A 44 -19.11 -0.06 -3.14
N ALA A 45 -18.11 0.27 -2.33
CA ALA A 45 -18.00 1.61 -1.78
C ALA A 45 -17.65 2.58 -2.92
N ALA A 46 -17.95 3.87 -2.75
CA ALA A 46 -17.66 4.89 -3.76
C ALA A 46 -16.20 4.84 -4.24
N GLN A 47 -15.23 4.75 -3.32
CA GLN A 47 -13.80 4.65 -3.66
C GLN A 47 -13.45 3.41 -4.51
N HIS A 48 -14.15 2.28 -4.32
CA HIS A 48 -13.92 1.08 -5.13
C HIS A 48 -14.46 1.30 -6.55
N ALA A 49 -15.70 1.79 -6.67
CA ALA A 49 -16.29 2.09 -7.98
C ALA A 49 -15.43 3.07 -8.78
N HIS A 50 -14.90 4.12 -8.15
CA HIS A 50 -14.01 5.07 -8.81
C HIS A 50 -12.70 4.45 -9.28
N ALA A 51 -12.02 3.65 -8.44
CA ALA A 51 -10.78 2.98 -8.84
C ALA A 51 -10.99 2.02 -10.02
N ILE A 52 -12.09 1.24 -9.99
CA ILE A 52 -12.41 0.28 -11.05
C ILE A 52 -12.82 1.01 -12.34
N ALA A 53 -13.59 2.11 -12.24
CA ALA A 53 -13.96 2.92 -13.40
C ALA A 53 -12.73 3.60 -14.03
N ALA A 54 -11.80 4.09 -13.23
CA ALA A 54 -10.53 4.64 -13.72
C ALA A 54 -9.71 3.57 -14.46
N LEU A 55 -9.59 2.37 -13.87
CA LEU A 55 -8.91 1.26 -14.53
C LEU A 55 -9.62 0.86 -15.83
N ALA A 56 -10.95 0.80 -15.84
CA ALA A 56 -11.75 0.50 -17.02
C ALA A 56 -11.49 1.49 -18.15
N SER A 57 -11.38 2.79 -17.83
CA SER A 57 -11.02 3.81 -18.80
C SER A 57 -9.62 3.62 -19.38
N ILE A 58 -8.64 3.29 -18.53
CA ILE A 58 -7.23 3.07 -18.93
C ILE A 58 -7.08 1.86 -19.86
N CYS A 59 -7.78 0.77 -19.57
CA CYS A 59 -7.72 -0.45 -20.39
C CYS A 59 -8.89 -0.60 -21.37
N GLN A 60 -9.65 0.46 -21.66
CA GLN A 60 -10.80 0.44 -22.58
C GLN A 60 -11.77 -0.74 -22.33
N ALA A 61 -12.01 -1.07 -21.06
CA ALA A 61 -12.74 -2.26 -20.67
C ALA A 61 -14.24 -2.15 -20.98
N LYS A 62 -14.82 -3.28 -21.41
CA LYS A 62 -16.27 -3.48 -21.38
C LYS A 62 -16.68 -3.88 -19.97
N THR A 63 -17.63 -3.16 -19.39
CA THR A 63 -17.97 -3.33 -17.98
C THR A 63 -19.47 -3.29 -17.72
N SER A 64 -19.90 -3.90 -16.61
CA SER A 64 -21.26 -3.80 -16.07
C SER A 64 -21.22 -3.73 -14.54
N GLY A 65 -22.14 -2.98 -13.94
CA GLY A 65 -22.30 -2.93 -12.48
C GLY A 65 -21.29 -2.05 -11.73
N ILE A 66 -20.44 -1.26 -12.40
CA ILE A 66 -19.48 -0.37 -11.73
C ILE A 66 -20.18 0.89 -11.20
N SER A 67 -20.92 0.74 -10.12
CA SER A 67 -21.57 1.84 -9.41
C SER A 67 -21.52 1.62 -7.90
N PRO A 68 -21.50 2.69 -7.09
CA PRO A 68 -21.60 2.57 -5.64
C PRO A 68 -22.84 1.76 -5.23
N GLY A 69 -22.67 0.82 -4.30
CA GLY A 69 -23.72 -0.09 -3.83
C GLY A 69 -23.89 -1.36 -4.66
N SER A 70 -23.27 -1.47 -5.84
CA SER A 70 -23.39 -2.70 -6.64
C SER A 70 -22.79 -3.91 -5.91
N SER A 71 -23.55 -5.00 -5.85
CA SER A 71 -23.14 -6.28 -5.27
C SER A 71 -22.39 -7.17 -6.25
N GLU A 72 -22.42 -6.85 -7.54
CA GLU A 72 -21.76 -7.61 -8.59
C GLU A 72 -21.22 -6.71 -9.70
N ILE A 73 -20.13 -7.14 -10.34
CA ILE A 73 -19.59 -6.48 -11.53
C ILE A 73 -19.10 -7.50 -12.55
N SER A 74 -19.07 -7.10 -13.82
CA SER A 74 -18.29 -7.78 -14.86
C SER A 74 -17.29 -6.81 -15.47
N PHE A 75 -16.09 -7.30 -15.74
CA PHE A 75 -14.99 -6.51 -16.27
C PHE A 75 -14.22 -7.32 -17.33
N SER A 76 -14.21 -6.82 -18.56
CA SER A 76 -13.49 -7.40 -19.69
C SER A 76 -12.51 -6.38 -20.26
N PRO A 77 -11.20 -6.54 -20.02
CA PRO A 77 -10.20 -5.55 -20.40
C PRO A 77 -9.98 -5.52 -21.91
N GLY A 78 -9.66 -4.34 -22.43
CA GLY A 78 -9.07 -4.12 -23.74
C GLY A 78 -7.57 -3.82 -23.63
N GLU A 79 -7.05 -3.02 -24.56
CA GLU A 79 -5.64 -2.60 -24.56
C GLU A 79 -5.38 -1.57 -23.45
N ILE A 80 -4.28 -1.74 -22.70
CA ILE A 80 -3.84 -0.82 -21.67
C ILE A 80 -3.14 0.38 -22.32
N GLN A 81 -3.78 1.54 -22.26
CA GLN A 81 -3.25 2.78 -22.81
C GLN A 81 -2.46 3.54 -21.75
N GLY A 82 -1.23 3.93 -22.09
CA GLY A 82 -0.49 4.92 -21.31
C GLY A 82 -0.89 6.34 -21.69
N GLY A 83 -0.26 7.33 -21.04
CA GLY A 83 -0.50 8.76 -21.29
C GLY A 83 -0.72 9.57 -20.03
N SER A 84 -1.34 10.74 -20.18
CA SER A 84 -1.60 11.65 -19.05
C SER A 84 -3.06 11.55 -18.61
N TYR A 85 -3.28 11.28 -17.33
CA TYR A 85 -4.61 11.20 -16.74
C TYR A 85 -4.73 12.08 -15.51
N GLU A 86 -5.88 12.74 -15.39
CA GLU A 86 -6.28 13.45 -14.18
C GLU A 86 -7.47 12.72 -13.56
N ILE A 87 -7.33 12.32 -12.30
CA ILE A 87 -8.34 11.57 -11.59
C ILE A 87 -8.68 12.31 -10.30
N SER A 88 -9.93 12.75 -10.17
CA SER A 88 -10.45 13.29 -8.92
C SER A 88 -11.37 12.27 -8.27
N ILE A 89 -11.05 11.88 -7.04
CA ILE A 89 -11.90 10.98 -6.22
C ILE A 89 -13.11 11.75 -5.66
N GLY A 90 -13.08 13.09 -5.67
CA GLY A 90 -14.17 13.97 -5.22
C GLY A 90 -14.44 13.97 -3.71
N THR A 91 -13.74 13.11 -2.94
CA THR A 91 -13.89 12.94 -1.49
C THR A 91 -12.53 12.63 -0.86
N ALA A 92 -12.48 12.32 0.44
CA ALA A 92 -11.29 11.78 1.11
C ALA A 92 -11.01 10.29 0.80
N GLY A 93 -11.49 9.75 -0.32
CA GLY A 93 -11.09 8.40 -0.74
C GLY A 93 -9.58 8.34 -1.01
N SER A 94 -8.95 7.21 -0.67
CA SER A 94 -7.50 7.07 -0.67
C SER A 94 -6.91 7.09 -2.09
N ALA A 95 -6.00 8.04 -2.33
CA ALA A 95 -5.22 8.11 -3.56
C ALA A 95 -4.27 6.91 -3.69
N THR A 96 -3.67 6.46 -2.59
CA THR A 96 -2.74 5.31 -2.59
C THR A 96 -3.44 4.00 -2.93
N LEU A 97 -4.67 3.76 -2.43
CA LEU A 97 -5.44 2.57 -2.83
C LEU A 97 -5.89 2.61 -4.29
N LEU A 98 -6.18 3.80 -4.83
CA LEU A 98 -6.45 3.96 -6.25
C LEU A 98 -5.20 3.61 -7.06
N LEU A 99 -4.04 4.15 -6.68
CA LEU A 99 -2.77 3.84 -7.34
C LEU A 99 -2.42 2.34 -7.26
N GLN A 100 -2.61 1.68 -6.12
CA GLN A 100 -2.43 0.23 -5.99
C GLN A 100 -3.31 -0.57 -6.96
N CYS A 101 -4.52 -0.09 -7.26
CA CYS A 101 -5.41 -0.73 -8.23
C CYS A 101 -4.92 -0.55 -9.67
N LEU A 102 -4.36 0.61 -10.01
CA LEU A 102 -3.96 0.96 -11.37
C LEU A 102 -2.56 0.46 -11.74
N LEU A 103 -1.65 0.45 -10.77
CA LEU A 103 -0.22 0.28 -11.00
C LEU A 103 0.15 -1.05 -11.68
N PRO A 104 -0.44 -2.22 -11.32
CA PRO A 104 -0.13 -3.47 -12.03
C PRO A 104 -0.39 -3.36 -13.54
N ALA A 105 -1.51 -2.75 -13.94
CA ALA A 105 -1.85 -2.55 -15.35
C ALA A 105 -0.92 -1.54 -16.02
N LEU A 106 -0.66 -0.40 -15.38
CA LEU A 106 0.12 0.70 -15.97
C LEU A 106 1.60 0.35 -16.20
N LEU A 107 2.17 -0.57 -15.41
CA LEU A 107 3.51 -1.12 -15.68
C LEU A 107 3.57 -1.92 -17.00
N ARG A 108 2.41 -2.33 -17.54
CA ARG A 108 2.27 -3.04 -18.82
C ARG A 108 1.61 -2.19 -19.91
N ALA A 109 1.47 -0.88 -19.69
CA ALA A 109 0.93 0.03 -20.69
C ALA A 109 1.83 0.12 -21.93
N ASN A 110 1.27 0.53 -23.06
CA ASN A 110 2.03 0.71 -24.30
C ASN A 110 3.00 1.91 -24.28
N THR A 111 2.81 2.87 -23.37
CA THR A 111 3.59 4.11 -23.27
C THR A 111 3.71 4.59 -21.81
N PRO A 112 4.70 5.45 -21.47
CA PRO A 112 4.79 6.07 -20.16
C PRO A 112 3.50 6.77 -19.73
N THR A 113 3.20 6.68 -18.44
CA THR A 113 1.98 7.22 -17.85
C THR A 113 2.30 8.25 -16.77
N THR A 114 1.59 9.38 -16.78
CA THR A 114 1.58 10.36 -15.70
C THR A 114 0.15 10.48 -15.16
N LEU A 115 -0.04 10.19 -13.87
CA LEU A 115 -1.31 10.30 -13.18
C LEU A 115 -1.28 11.45 -12.18
N SER A 116 -2.15 12.43 -12.34
CA SER A 116 -2.46 13.40 -11.29
C SER A 116 -3.71 12.93 -10.55
N VAL A 117 -3.58 12.59 -9.27
CA VAL A 117 -4.66 12.04 -8.46
C VAL A 117 -5.00 12.98 -7.31
N GLN A 118 -6.22 13.51 -7.34
CA GLN A 118 -6.79 14.32 -6.27
C GLN A 118 -7.64 13.46 -5.33
N GLY A 119 -7.32 13.46 -4.04
CA GLY A 119 -8.01 12.63 -3.04
C GLY A 119 -7.44 12.75 -1.62
N GLY A 120 -7.64 11.71 -0.82
CA GLY A 120 -6.99 11.56 0.49
C GLY A 120 -5.57 11.00 0.34
N THR A 121 -4.58 11.68 0.91
CA THR A 121 -3.18 11.22 0.99
C THR A 121 -2.88 10.53 2.32
N ASP A 122 -3.57 10.95 3.36
CA ASP A 122 -3.36 10.53 4.74
C ASP A 122 -4.72 10.25 5.38
N VAL A 123 -5.28 9.07 5.07
CA VAL A 123 -6.63 8.67 5.47
C VAL A 123 -6.64 7.27 6.07
N GLN A 124 -7.62 7.01 6.94
CA GLN A 124 -7.73 5.76 7.68
C GLN A 124 -7.92 4.55 6.74
N TRP A 125 -7.43 3.39 7.19
CA TRP A 125 -7.57 2.10 6.49
C TRP A 125 -6.97 2.09 5.08
N SER A 126 -5.91 2.87 4.88
CA SER A 126 -5.09 2.86 3.67
C SER A 126 -3.64 3.26 4.00
N PRO A 127 -2.65 2.86 3.18
CA PRO A 127 -1.30 3.36 3.32
C PRO A 127 -1.26 4.89 3.18
N THR A 128 -0.48 5.56 4.02
CA THR A 128 -0.18 6.99 3.85
C THR A 128 0.63 7.20 2.58
N VAL A 129 0.62 8.43 2.06
CA VAL A 129 1.43 8.78 0.88
C VAL A 129 2.93 8.60 1.14
N ASP A 130 3.39 8.93 2.34
CA ASP A 130 4.80 8.76 2.71
C ASP A 130 5.19 7.28 2.79
N TYR A 131 4.29 6.41 3.29
CA TYR A 131 4.52 4.97 3.29
C TYR A 131 4.58 4.45 1.84
N PHE A 132 3.67 4.92 1.00
CA PHE A 132 3.65 4.52 -0.41
C PHE A 132 4.95 4.91 -1.12
N GLN A 133 5.47 6.11 -0.87
CA GLN A 133 6.71 6.62 -1.45
C GLN A 133 7.97 5.94 -0.92
N ASN A 134 8.05 5.68 0.38
CA ASN A 134 9.30 5.28 1.04
C ASN A 134 9.36 3.79 1.39
N VAL A 135 8.26 3.05 1.29
CA VAL A 135 8.19 1.61 1.59
C VAL A 135 7.71 0.82 0.38
N PHE A 136 6.49 1.10 -0.10
CA PHE A 136 5.87 0.32 -1.17
C PHE A 136 6.60 0.46 -2.52
N LEU A 137 6.84 1.69 -3.00
CA LEU A 137 7.52 1.90 -4.28
C LEU A 137 8.96 1.37 -4.30
N PRO A 138 9.80 1.57 -3.26
CA PRO A 138 11.13 0.97 -3.19
C PRO A 138 11.11 -0.56 -3.20
N ALA A 139 10.18 -1.19 -2.49
CA ALA A 139 10.01 -2.64 -2.55
C ALA A 139 9.60 -3.10 -3.95
N LEU A 140 8.70 -2.37 -4.61
CA LEU A 140 8.24 -2.69 -5.95
C LEU A 140 9.33 -2.50 -7.01
N GLN A 141 10.23 -1.53 -6.80
CA GLN A 141 11.41 -1.35 -7.66
C GLN A 141 12.32 -2.59 -7.67
N ARG A 142 12.33 -3.40 -6.60
CA ARG A 142 13.07 -4.67 -6.57
C ARG A 142 12.54 -5.69 -7.57
N PHE A 143 11.26 -5.61 -7.92
CA PHE A 143 10.64 -6.39 -9.00
C PHE A 143 10.89 -5.77 -10.39
N GLY A 144 11.72 -4.73 -10.51
CA GLY A 144 12.01 -4.06 -11.78
C GLY A 144 11.00 -2.99 -12.17
N ALA A 145 10.01 -2.69 -11.32
CA ALA A 145 9.03 -1.66 -11.60
C ALA A 145 9.66 -0.26 -11.63
N LYS A 146 9.25 0.54 -12.61
CA LYS A 146 9.68 1.92 -12.75
C LYS A 146 8.51 2.86 -12.47
N ALA A 147 8.37 3.24 -11.22
CA ALA A 147 7.35 4.20 -10.79
C ALA A 147 7.90 5.13 -9.71
N SER A 148 7.48 6.39 -9.77
CA SER A 148 7.78 7.40 -8.77
C SER A 148 6.51 8.17 -8.41
N LEU A 149 6.42 8.64 -7.18
CA LEU A 149 5.33 9.48 -6.72
C LEU A 149 5.87 10.78 -6.15
N LYS A 150 5.25 11.89 -6.52
CA LYS A 150 5.46 13.21 -5.94
C LYS A 150 4.19 13.63 -5.20
N LEU A 151 4.32 13.90 -3.90
CA LEU A 151 3.28 14.57 -3.13
C LEU A 151 3.32 16.07 -3.45
N GLU A 152 2.22 16.61 -3.99
CA GLU A 152 2.11 18.05 -4.22
C GLU A 152 1.35 18.75 -3.10
N LYS A 153 0.37 18.05 -2.51
CA LYS A 153 -0.46 18.60 -1.45
C LYS A 153 -1.07 17.49 -0.62
N ARG A 154 -1.00 17.61 0.71
CA ARG A 154 -1.68 16.66 1.62
C ARG A 154 -3.19 16.84 1.64
N GLY A 155 -3.90 15.74 1.84
CA GLY A 155 -5.35 15.67 1.94
C GLY A 155 -5.80 14.70 3.01
N TYR A 156 -6.53 15.21 3.99
CA TYR A 156 -7.02 14.45 5.14
C TYR A 156 -8.54 14.26 5.10
N TYR A 157 -9.04 13.26 5.81
CA TYR A 157 -10.48 13.12 6.06
C TYR A 157 -11.04 14.35 6.81
N PRO A 158 -12.28 14.83 6.52
CA PRO A 158 -13.28 14.26 5.61
C PRO A 158 -13.23 14.75 4.16
N HIS A 159 -12.53 15.85 3.89
CA HIS A 159 -12.62 16.52 2.59
C HIS A 159 -11.62 15.99 1.55
N GLY A 160 -10.52 15.37 2.00
CA GLY A 160 -9.42 14.98 1.14
C GLY A 160 -8.73 16.23 0.59
N GLN A 161 -8.86 16.44 -0.72
CA GLN A 161 -8.29 17.56 -1.49
C GLN A 161 -6.76 17.55 -1.60
N GLY A 162 -6.09 16.47 -1.21
CA GLY A 162 -4.69 16.27 -1.50
C GLY A 162 -4.47 16.00 -2.98
N ASN A 163 -3.24 16.14 -3.44
CA ASN A 163 -2.85 15.86 -4.81
C ASN A 163 -1.50 15.14 -4.83
N VAL A 164 -1.43 14.05 -5.59
CA VAL A 164 -0.20 13.32 -5.87
C VAL A 164 -0.04 13.18 -7.38
N VAL A 165 1.21 13.26 -7.84
CA VAL A 165 1.57 12.99 -9.24
C VAL A 165 2.41 11.73 -9.28
N CYS A 166 1.92 10.70 -9.96
CA CYS A 166 2.62 9.43 -10.14
C CYS A 166 3.10 9.32 -11.59
N SER A 167 4.39 9.08 -11.78
CA SER A 167 5.01 8.80 -13.08
C SER A 167 5.39 7.33 -13.14
N ILE A 168 4.94 6.64 -14.19
CA ILE A 168 5.06 5.19 -14.35
C ILE A 168 5.59 4.90 -15.75
N GLU A 169 6.72 4.19 -15.84
CA GLU A 169 7.24 3.70 -17.11
C GLU A 169 6.87 2.22 -17.30
N PRO A 170 6.42 1.82 -18.51
CA PRO A 170 6.29 0.42 -18.86
C PRO A 170 7.58 -0.34 -18.54
N SER A 171 7.45 -1.43 -17.79
CA SER A 171 8.56 -2.24 -17.33
C SER A 171 8.15 -3.70 -17.23
N GLU A 172 9.09 -4.59 -17.58
CA GLU A 172 8.91 -6.01 -17.35
C GLU A 172 9.27 -6.34 -15.91
N LEU A 173 8.30 -6.91 -15.19
CA LEU A 173 8.54 -7.35 -13.83
C LEU A 173 9.44 -8.58 -13.83
N GLN A 174 10.35 -8.63 -12.88
CA GLN A 174 11.30 -9.73 -12.67
C GLN A 174 11.14 -10.27 -11.25
N ALA A 175 11.48 -11.55 -11.08
CA ALA A 175 11.48 -12.17 -9.76
C ALA A 175 12.39 -11.40 -8.80
N ALA A 176 11.92 -11.17 -7.57
CA ALA A 176 12.68 -10.46 -6.55
C ALA A 176 12.69 -11.24 -5.23
N HIS A 177 13.86 -11.30 -4.60
CA HIS A 177 14.05 -11.94 -3.29
C HIS A 177 14.34 -10.86 -2.26
N LEU A 178 13.33 -10.50 -1.48
CA LEU A 178 13.47 -9.55 -0.37
C LEU A 178 13.89 -10.35 0.86
N GLU A 179 15.16 -10.25 1.20
CA GLU A 179 15.75 -10.96 2.32
C GLU A 179 16.31 -9.98 3.34
N SER A 180 16.02 -10.24 4.62
CA SER A 180 16.57 -9.49 5.75
C SER A 180 18.02 -9.91 6.09
N THR A 181 18.48 -11.05 5.56
CA THR A 181 19.82 -11.59 5.81
C THR A 181 20.90 -10.70 5.20
N GLY A 182 21.56 -9.92 6.05
CA GLY A 182 22.57 -8.93 5.68
C GLY A 182 22.72 -7.79 6.68
N VAL A 183 21.76 -7.60 7.59
CA VAL A 183 21.86 -6.66 8.73
C VAL A 183 22.56 -7.37 9.90
N ARG A 184 23.80 -7.83 9.67
CA ARG A 184 24.71 -8.34 10.70
C ARG A 184 26.13 -7.92 10.32
N ASN A 185 26.74 -7.06 11.13
CA ASN A 185 28.18 -6.91 11.12
C ASN A 185 28.82 -8.16 11.78
N ALA A 186 30.11 -8.40 11.49
CA ALA A 186 30.86 -9.60 11.88
C ALA A 186 31.00 -9.82 13.41
N SER A 187 30.46 -8.91 14.23
CA SER A 187 30.50 -8.90 15.70
C SER A 187 29.18 -9.29 16.38
N GLY A 188 28.09 -9.53 15.64
CA GLY A 188 26.78 -9.85 16.24
C GLY A 188 26.11 -8.65 16.92
N ASP A 189 26.57 -7.45 16.62
CA ASP A 189 25.96 -6.20 17.07
C ASP A 189 24.84 -5.81 16.09
N ARG A 190 23.82 -5.08 16.56
CA ARG A 190 22.77 -4.58 15.66
C ARG A 190 23.42 -3.59 14.70
N SER A 191 23.59 -3.94 13.42
CA SER A 191 24.03 -2.95 12.44
C SER A 191 22.91 -1.94 12.22
N GLU A 192 23.06 -0.77 12.85
CA GLU A 192 22.52 0.56 12.52
C GLU A 192 21.50 0.58 11.37
N MET A 193 20.32 0.01 11.58
CA MET A 193 19.21 0.27 10.67
C MET A 193 18.70 1.65 11.04
N GLU A 194 19.16 2.66 10.29
CA GLU A 194 18.66 4.02 10.43
C GLU A 194 17.15 4.03 10.13
N ILE A 195 16.39 4.65 11.02
CA ILE A 195 14.97 4.86 10.80
C ILE A 195 14.78 6.28 10.30
N SER A 196 14.05 6.42 9.19
CA SER A 196 13.63 7.71 8.68
C SER A 196 12.14 7.91 8.94
N GLY A 197 11.71 9.17 8.99
CA GLY A 197 10.31 9.48 9.22
C GLY A 197 9.90 10.87 8.77
N ILE A 198 8.61 11.06 8.56
CA ILE A 198 7.99 12.38 8.37
C ILE A 198 6.82 12.50 9.34
N SER A 199 6.88 13.51 10.19
CA SER A 199 5.76 13.94 11.04
C SER A 199 5.18 15.23 10.50
N HIS A 200 3.89 15.22 10.20
CA HIS A 200 3.24 16.32 9.50
C HIS A 200 1.97 16.79 10.21
N CYS A 201 1.69 18.09 10.10
CA CYS A 201 0.39 18.65 10.50
C CYS A 201 -0.01 19.83 9.60
N SER A 202 -1.32 19.98 9.36
CA SER A 202 -1.91 21.08 8.60
C SER A 202 -3.03 21.73 9.40
N ASN A 203 -3.03 23.07 9.48
CA ASN A 203 -4.00 23.89 10.24
C ASN A 203 -4.14 23.49 11.71
N LEU A 204 -3.02 23.11 12.33
CA LEU A 204 -2.92 22.76 13.74
C LEU A 204 -1.77 23.56 14.36
N PRO A 205 -1.70 23.65 15.71
CA PRO A 205 -0.54 24.25 16.37
C PRO A 205 0.76 23.58 15.91
N GLU A 206 1.79 24.38 15.62
CA GLU A 206 3.04 23.92 15.00
C GLU A 206 3.74 22.83 15.84
N ASN A 207 3.52 22.83 17.16
CA ASN A 207 4.05 21.83 18.06
C ASN A 207 3.40 20.44 17.94
N VAL A 208 2.35 20.26 17.14
CA VAL A 208 1.71 18.94 16.95
C VAL A 208 2.67 17.99 16.24
N ALA A 209 3.23 18.39 15.09
CA ALA A 209 4.21 17.58 14.36
C ALA A 209 5.45 17.31 15.21
N LYS A 210 5.94 18.31 15.96
CA LYS A 210 7.08 18.12 16.85
C LYS A 210 6.79 17.09 17.96
N ARG A 211 5.64 17.18 18.64
CA ARG A 211 5.29 16.26 19.74
C ARG A 211 5.05 14.83 19.26
N GLN A 212 4.55 14.66 18.04
CA GLN A 212 4.51 13.35 17.37
C GLN A 212 5.92 12.79 17.15
N ALA A 213 6.80 13.58 16.53
CA ALA A 213 8.18 13.17 16.25
C ALA A 213 8.97 12.85 17.53
N ASP A 214 8.92 13.74 18.53
CA ASP A 214 9.63 13.55 19.81
C ASP A 214 9.19 12.26 20.51
N ALA A 215 7.89 11.98 20.55
CA ALA A 215 7.34 10.78 21.18
C ALA A 215 7.71 9.51 20.40
N ALA A 216 7.73 9.57 19.07
CA ALA A 216 8.15 8.45 18.23
C ALA A 216 9.65 8.16 18.40
N ALA A 217 10.49 9.19 18.36
CA ALA A 217 11.94 9.06 18.55
C ALA A 217 12.28 8.49 19.93
N GLY A 218 11.62 8.96 21.00
CA GLY A 218 11.80 8.40 22.34
C GLY A 218 11.45 6.92 22.44
N ALA A 219 10.31 6.52 21.87
CA ALA A 219 9.88 5.11 21.89
C ALA A 219 10.77 4.19 21.02
N LEU A 220 11.27 4.68 19.88
CA LEU A 220 12.22 3.93 19.06
C LEU A 220 13.58 3.80 19.75
N LEU A 221 14.05 4.85 20.43
CA LEU A 221 15.29 4.81 21.21
C LEU A 221 15.20 3.78 22.34
N GLU A 222 14.07 3.71 23.05
CA GLU A 222 13.80 2.65 24.04
C GLU A 222 13.83 1.24 23.43
N ALA A 223 13.41 1.09 22.17
CA ALA A 223 13.49 -0.17 21.41
C ALA A 223 14.88 -0.43 20.79
N GLY A 224 15.84 0.48 20.98
CA GLY A 224 17.21 0.41 20.50
C GLY A 224 17.36 0.75 19.02
N PHE A 225 16.54 1.67 18.50
CA PHE A 225 16.63 2.22 17.15
C PHE A 225 16.75 3.75 17.21
N GLU A 226 17.68 4.30 16.45
CA GLU A 226 17.76 5.75 16.26
C GLU A 226 16.91 6.17 15.05
N ALA A 227 16.26 7.33 15.14
CA ALA A 227 15.33 7.80 14.13
C ALA A 227 15.58 9.27 13.76
N ASN A 228 15.68 9.53 12.46
CA ASN A 228 15.68 10.87 11.89
C ASN A 228 14.30 11.21 11.34
N ILE A 229 13.55 12.05 12.06
CA ILE A 229 12.15 12.37 11.74
C ILE A 229 12.04 13.82 11.30
N ALA A 230 11.77 14.04 10.01
CA ALA A 230 11.51 15.36 9.44
C ALA A 230 10.16 15.91 9.92
N LEU A 231 10.08 17.23 10.08
CA LEU A 231 8.86 17.93 10.46
C LEU A 231 8.27 18.69 9.28
N GLU A 232 6.98 18.50 9.02
CA GLU A 232 6.25 19.21 7.97
C GLU A 232 5.03 19.94 8.56
N VAL A 233 5.15 21.26 8.72
CA VAL A 233 4.08 22.11 9.25
C VAL A 233 3.48 22.92 8.12
N LEU A 234 2.20 22.71 7.86
CA LEU A 234 1.51 23.19 6.66
C LEU A 234 0.28 24.05 7.00
N ARG A 235 -0.14 24.83 6.01
CA ARG A 235 -1.41 25.57 6.01
C ARG A 235 -2.15 25.27 4.70
N LEU A 236 -2.88 24.17 4.69
CA LEU A 236 -3.65 23.69 3.53
C LEU A 236 -5.17 23.83 3.77
N PRO A 237 -6.03 23.76 2.75
CA PRO A 237 -7.48 23.73 2.98
C PRO A 237 -7.95 22.57 3.87
N SER A 238 -7.24 21.44 3.85
CA SER A 238 -7.53 20.25 4.66
C SER A 238 -6.76 20.27 5.98
N THR A 239 -7.45 19.96 7.09
CA THR A 239 -6.89 19.94 8.45
C THR A 239 -6.62 18.51 8.88
N GLY A 240 -5.42 18.24 9.39
CA GLY A 240 -5.06 16.90 9.85
C GLY A 240 -3.59 16.81 10.26
N SER A 241 -3.20 15.66 10.78
CA SER A 241 -1.82 15.37 11.14
C SER A 241 -1.56 13.87 11.07
N GLY A 242 -0.31 13.49 11.01
CA GLY A 242 0.12 12.10 10.97
C GLY A 242 1.62 11.99 11.09
N ILE A 243 2.07 10.76 11.25
CA ILE A 243 3.48 10.41 11.20
C ILE A 243 3.62 9.09 10.45
N THR A 244 4.62 9.03 9.59
CA THR A 244 5.05 7.79 8.92
C THR A 244 6.53 7.58 9.21
N LEU A 245 6.89 6.36 9.59
CA LEU A 245 8.25 5.94 9.92
C LEU A 245 8.60 4.72 9.05
N TRP A 246 9.85 4.58 8.64
CA TRP A 246 10.30 3.45 7.82
C TRP A 246 11.77 3.13 8.03
N SER A 247 12.15 1.88 7.75
CA SER A 247 13.54 1.45 7.69
C SER A 247 14.25 2.05 6.48
N ASP A 248 15.34 2.78 6.69
CA ASP A 248 16.23 3.22 5.61
C ASP A 248 17.20 2.08 5.26
N SER A 249 16.66 1.08 4.56
CA SER A 249 17.41 -0.09 4.12
C SER A 249 17.11 -0.42 2.68
N PRO A 250 18.13 -0.75 1.87
CA PRO A 250 17.89 -1.24 0.52
C PRO A 250 17.20 -2.62 0.52
N ARG A 251 17.27 -3.40 1.61
CA ARG A 251 16.82 -4.81 1.63
C ARG A 251 15.60 -5.05 2.50
N VAL A 252 15.40 -4.20 3.50
CA VAL A 252 14.28 -4.26 4.42
C VAL A 252 13.33 -3.13 4.09
N HIS A 253 12.08 -3.48 3.84
CA HIS A 253 11.02 -2.56 3.47
C HIS A 253 9.93 -2.65 4.53
N ILE A 254 10.20 -2.07 5.69
CA ILE A 254 9.30 -2.05 6.83
C ILE A 254 8.92 -0.60 7.11
N GLY A 255 7.63 -0.34 7.27
CA GLY A 255 7.15 0.95 7.76
C GLY A 255 5.95 0.83 8.69
N ALA A 256 5.67 1.93 9.38
CA ALA A 256 4.47 2.10 10.17
C ALA A 256 3.99 3.53 10.09
N SER A 257 2.69 3.74 10.29
CA SER A 257 2.12 5.08 10.28
C SER A 257 0.98 5.21 11.29
N SER A 258 0.77 6.42 11.79
CA SER A 258 -0.37 6.73 12.64
C SER A 258 -0.91 8.11 12.33
N LEU A 259 -2.24 8.21 12.23
CA LEU A 259 -2.93 9.46 11.92
C LEU A 259 -3.48 10.11 13.20
N GLY A 260 -3.37 11.44 13.25
CA GLY A 260 -4.05 12.24 14.26
C GLY A 260 -5.56 12.23 14.07
N LYS A 261 -6.29 12.32 15.19
CA LYS A 261 -7.74 12.51 15.21
C LYS A 261 -8.14 13.41 16.36
N ARG A 262 -9.31 14.04 16.26
CA ARG A 262 -9.81 14.92 17.31
C ARG A 262 -9.85 14.20 18.66
N GLY A 263 -9.22 14.80 19.67
CA GLY A 263 -9.15 14.25 21.03
C GLY A 263 -8.04 13.23 21.27
N LEU A 264 -7.27 12.83 20.25
CA LEU A 264 -6.09 11.97 20.42
C LEU A 264 -4.83 12.83 20.61
N PRO A 265 -4.07 12.65 21.70
CA PRO A 265 -2.81 13.38 21.91
C PRO A 265 -1.78 13.11 20.81
N ALA A 266 -1.01 14.14 20.45
CA ALA A 266 0.04 14.08 19.44
C ALA A 266 1.13 13.05 19.80
N GLU A 267 1.46 12.97 21.10
CA GLU A 267 2.43 12.06 21.68
C GLU A 267 1.97 10.60 21.50
N ARG A 268 0.67 10.32 21.65
CA ARG A 268 0.14 8.97 21.42
C ARG A 268 0.17 8.60 19.93
N VAL A 269 -0.04 9.55 19.03
CA VAL A 269 0.10 9.32 17.58
C VAL A 269 1.53 8.93 17.24
N GLY A 270 2.51 9.71 17.71
CA GLY A 270 3.94 9.40 17.58
C GLY A 270 4.30 8.02 18.13
N LYS A 271 3.92 7.78 19.38
CA LYS A 271 4.22 6.53 20.08
C LYS A 271 3.61 5.30 19.39
N SER A 272 2.37 5.42 18.86
CA SER A 272 1.71 4.27 18.21
C SER A 272 2.43 3.85 16.93
N ALA A 273 2.88 4.80 16.10
CA ALA A 273 3.67 4.47 14.90
C ALA A 273 5.02 3.84 15.26
N ALA A 274 5.68 4.36 16.30
CA ALA A 274 6.95 3.81 16.78
C ALA A 274 6.81 2.39 17.36
N GLU A 275 5.77 2.15 18.18
CA GLU A 275 5.46 0.85 18.77
C GLU A 275 5.20 -0.20 17.66
N GLU A 276 4.44 0.15 16.62
CA GLU A 276 4.18 -0.72 15.47
C GLU A 276 5.45 -0.98 14.65
N LEU A 277 6.23 0.06 14.34
CA LEU A 277 7.49 -0.10 13.60
C LEU A 277 8.47 -1.00 14.36
N ALA A 278 8.66 -0.76 15.66
CA ALA A 278 9.57 -1.54 16.49
C ALA A 278 9.16 -3.02 16.54
N LEU A 279 7.86 -3.32 16.55
CA LEU A 279 7.35 -4.69 16.50
C LEU A 279 7.72 -5.40 15.18
N GLU A 280 7.51 -4.73 14.05
CA GLU A 280 7.83 -5.28 12.73
C GLU A 280 9.35 -5.46 12.55
N LEU A 281 10.15 -4.46 12.91
CA LEU A 281 11.62 -4.54 12.89
C LEU A 281 12.15 -5.66 13.77
N ALA A 282 11.56 -5.82 14.96
CA ALA A 282 11.98 -6.85 15.89
C ALA A 282 11.78 -8.26 15.33
N SER A 283 10.85 -8.49 14.39
CA SER A 283 10.63 -9.81 13.79
C SER A 283 11.82 -10.31 12.98
N GLY A 284 12.65 -9.40 12.45
CA GLY A 284 13.72 -9.74 11.51
C GLY A 284 13.22 -10.07 10.10
N ALA A 285 11.93 -9.88 9.82
CA ALA A 285 11.36 -10.03 8.48
C ALA A 285 11.89 -8.97 7.49
N SER A 286 11.74 -9.24 6.19
CA SER A 286 12.13 -8.32 5.12
C SER A 286 11.07 -7.26 4.82
N VAL A 287 9.79 -7.57 5.09
CA VAL A 287 8.67 -6.66 4.85
C VAL A 287 7.70 -6.68 6.03
N ASP A 288 7.00 -5.58 6.27
CA ASP A 288 5.95 -5.53 7.29
C ASP A 288 4.68 -6.27 6.85
N VAL A 289 3.77 -6.50 7.80
CA VAL A 289 2.50 -7.20 7.57
C VAL A 289 1.60 -6.55 6.51
N HIS A 290 1.65 -5.22 6.34
CA HIS A 290 0.84 -4.50 5.36
C HIS A 290 1.50 -4.54 3.97
N LEU A 291 2.82 -4.39 3.89
CA LEU A 291 3.53 -4.54 2.62
C LEU A 291 3.39 -5.97 2.07
N ALA A 292 3.34 -6.98 2.94
CA ALA A 292 3.13 -8.37 2.55
C ALA A 292 1.88 -8.53 1.66
N ASP A 293 0.71 -8.02 2.05
CA ASP A 293 -0.47 -8.14 1.19
C ASP A 293 -0.36 -7.33 -0.12
N GLN A 294 0.31 -6.18 -0.07
CA GLN A 294 0.45 -5.26 -1.21
C GLN A 294 1.36 -5.83 -2.30
N LEU A 295 2.33 -6.67 -1.94
CA LEU A 295 3.27 -7.29 -2.88
C LEU A 295 2.70 -8.53 -3.59
N ILE A 296 1.60 -9.11 -3.13
CA ILE A 296 1.04 -10.35 -3.69
C ILE A 296 0.77 -10.28 -5.20
N PRO A 297 0.13 -9.23 -5.76
CA PRO A 297 -0.10 -9.18 -7.21
C PRO A 297 1.20 -9.26 -8.01
N TYR A 298 2.27 -8.67 -7.50
CA TYR A 298 3.58 -8.62 -8.15
C TYR A 298 4.36 -9.91 -7.97
N LEU A 299 4.33 -10.49 -6.76
CA LEU A 299 4.87 -11.82 -6.50
C LEU A 299 4.22 -12.88 -7.40
N ALA A 300 2.89 -12.83 -7.57
CA ALA A 300 2.18 -13.74 -8.46
C ALA A 300 2.56 -13.54 -9.94
N LEU A 301 2.76 -12.30 -10.38
CA LEU A 301 3.11 -11.97 -11.77
C LEU A 301 4.56 -12.33 -12.11
N ALA A 302 5.50 -12.07 -11.20
CA ALA A 302 6.93 -12.09 -11.48
C ALA A 302 7.69 -13.26 -10.82
N GLY A 303 7.17 -13.81 -9.73
CA GLY A 303 7.87 -14.78 -8.88
C GLY A 303 8.79 -14.12 -7.85
N GLY A 304 9.48 -14.93 -7.06
CA GLY A 304 10.44 -14.47 -6.05
C GLY A 304 10.01 -14.83 -4.63
N SER A 305 10.50 -14.11 -3.63
CA SER A 305 10.20 -14.40 -2.23
C SER A 305 10.36 -13.21 -1.30
N TYR A 306 9.62 -13.21 -0.20
CA TYR A 306 9.85 -12.31 0.93
C TYR A 306 9.38 -12.93 2.25
N SER A 307 9.79 -12.33 3.36
CA SER A 307 9.37 -12.72 4.72
C SER A 307 8.59 -11.60 5.40
N THR A 308 7.60 -11.97 6.21
CA THR A 308 6.78 -11.08 7.04
C THR A 308 6.58 -11.69 8.43
N ARG A 309 6.28 -10.86 9.43
CA ARG A 309 6.04 -11.31 10.82
C ARG A 309 4.85 -12.26 10.91
N GLU A 310 3.77 -11.99 10.18
CA GLU A 310 2.55 -12.80 10.19
C GLU A 310 1.79 -12.71 8.86
N ILE A 311 0.99 -13.73 8.55
CA ILE A 311 0.09 -13.70 7.39
C ILE A 311 -1.24 -13.07 7.80
N SER A 312 -1.54 -11.89 7.28
CA SER A 312 -2.83 -11.26 7.49
C SER A 312 -3.94 -11.91 6.65
N LEU A 313 -5.20 -11.63 7.01
CA LEU A 313 -6.34 -12.04 6.19
C LEU A 313 -6.33 -11.36 4.81
N HIS A 314 -5.80 -10.14 4.72
CA HIS A 314 -5.60 -9.42 3.45
C HIS A 314 -4.60 -10.18 2.57
N THR A 315 -3.46 -10.59 3.13
CA THR A 315 -2.44 -11.39 2.43
C THR A 315 -3.03 -12.70 1.89
N SER A 316 -3.73 -13.46 2.75
CA SER A 316 -4.35 -14.74 2.36
C SER A 316 -5.41 -14.54 1.27
N THR A 317 -6.21 -13.47 1.37
CA THR A 317 -7.25 -13.14 0.40
C THR A 317 -6.65 -12.76 -0.95
N ASN A 318 -5.56 -11.98 -0.97
CA ASN A 318 -4.85 -11.63 -2.20
C ASN A 318 -4.19 -12.85 -2.85
N ILE A 319 -3.61 -13.78 -2.07
CA ILE A 319 -3.04 -15.03 -2.62
C ILE A 319 -4.14 -15.80 -3.32
N TRP A 320 -5.25 -16.07 -2.61
CA TRP A 320 -6.39 -16.76 -3.17
C TRP A 320 -6.92 -16.07 -4.43
N THR A 321 -7.02 -14.75 -4.44
CA THR A 321 -7.49 -13.99 -5.61
C THR A 321 -6.51 -14.13 -6.77
N ALA A 322 -5.20 -14.02 -6.53
CA ALA A 322 -4.19 -14.11 -7.59
C ALA A 322 -4.15 -15.48 -8.26
N GLU A 323 -4.34 -16.55 -7.49
CA GLU A 323 -4.36 -17.92 -8.00
C GLU A 323 -5.53 -18.24 -8.95
N HIS A 324 -6.56 -17.39 -9.02
CA HIS A 324 -7.62 -17.52 -10.04
C HIS A 324 -7.19 -17.00 -11.41
N PHE A 325 -6.22 -16.08 -11.44
CA PHE A 325 -5.74 -15.43 -12.66
C PHE A 325 -4.46 -16.06 -13.19
N LEU A 326 -3.60 -16.57 -12.31
CA LEU A 326 -2.24 -16.99 -12.62
C LEU A 326 -1.99 -18.44 -12.19
N GLU A 327 -1.20 -19.17 -12.98
CA GLU A 327 -0.84 -20.57 -12.68
C GLU A 327 0.21 -20.68 -11.57
N ARG A 328 1.01 -19.61 -11.38
CA ARG A 328 2.03 -19.53 -10.34
C ARG A 328 1.37 -19.62 -8.96
N LYS A 329 1.79 -20.60 -8.16
CA LYS A 329 1.32 -20.82 -6.79
C LYS A 329 2.22 -20.10 -5.80
N ILE A 330 1.62 -19.47 -4.80
CA ILE A 330 2.36 -18.81 -3.72
C ILE A 330 2.34 -19.76 -2.52
N SER A 331 3.50 -20.31 -2.18
CA SER A 331 3.67 -21.14 -1.01
C SER A 331 3.95 -20.29 0.23
N ILE A 332 3.48 -20.75 1.38
CA ILE A 332 3.74 -20.14 2.68
C ILE A 332 4.50 -21.16 3.53
N SER A 333 5.65 -20.78 4.05
CA SER A 333 6.44 -21.59 4.98
C SER A 333 6.81 -20.79 6.21
N GLN A 334 7.14 -21.47 7.29
CA GLN A 334 7.62 -20.84 8.52
C GLN A 334 9.13 -21.03 8.61
N LYS A 335 9.87 -19.97 8.95
CA LYS A 335 11.32 -20.02 9.19
C LYS A 335 11.67 -19.31 10.49
N ASP A 336 12.73 -19.79 11.14
CA ASP A 336 13.36 -19.05 12.24
C ASP A 336 14.40 -18.08 11.65
N ILE A 337 14.21 -16.79 11.92
CA ILE A 337 15.20 -15.75 11.65
C ILE A 337 15.62 -15.14 12.99
N SER A 338 16.86 -15.42 13.40
CA SER A 338 17.46 -14.86 14.63
C SER A 338 16.70 -15.19 15.92
N GLY A 339 16.17 -16.41 16.03
CA GLY A 339 15.41 -16.89 17.19
C GLY A 339 13.95 -16.44 17.19
N LYS A 340 13.43 -16.01 16.03
CA LYS A 340 12.05 -15.55 15.86
C LYS A 340 11.42 -16.21 14.66
N GLU A 341 10.20 -16.69 14.86
CA GLU A 341 9.41 -17.29 13.80
C GLU A 341 8.85 -16.20 12.88
N VAL A 342 9.10 -16.34 11.58
CA VAL A 342 8.56 -15.50 10.52
C VAL A 342 7.92 -16.36 9.44
N MET A 343 7.01 -15.75 8.69
CA MET A 343 6.33 -16.38 7.56
C MET A 343 7.01 -15.97 6.26
N VAL A 344 7.39 -16.95 5.44
CA VAL A 344 8.04 -16.74 4.14
C VAL A 344 7.03 -17.09 3.04
N LEU A 345 6.85 -16.14 2.12
CA LEU A 345 6.06 -16.31 0.91
C LEU A 345 7.00 -16.46 -0.29
N GLU A 346 6.74 -17.47 -1.13
CA GLU A 346 7.58 -17.80 -2.28
C GLU A 346 6.73 -18.27 -3.46
N ALA A 347 7.07 -17.80 -4.67
CA ALA A 347 6.29 -18.00 -5.90
C ALA A 347 7.17 -18.22 -7.14
#